data_AF-A0A1S4ERE9-F1
#
_entry.id   AF-A0A1S4ERE9-F1
#
_cell.length_a   1.000
_cell.length_b   1.000
_cell.length_c   1.000
_cell.angle_alpha   90.00
_cell.angle_beta   90.00
_cell.angle_gamma   90.00
#
_symmetry.space_group_name_H-M   'P 1'
#
loop_
_entity.id
_entity.type
_entity.pdbx_description
1 polymer ?
#
loop_
_entity_poly.entity_id
_entity_poly.type
_entity_poly.pdbx_seq_one_letter_code
_entity_poly.pdbx_strand_id
1 'polypeptide(L)'
;CSHCASNPTVSSGSESSSDSSSGEEDAEEDNWMMELQLKQNHPDRLHPELWFNDKGEMNDGPLCRCSSKSRRSGIRHNIYAGEDEQAFCNPDTNNADKLYHYRVTVSPPTNFLINKPTVIEHDNQEFIFEGFSLFSHHPLEKLPTCKVIRFNIQYTIVYIEEKVPNGFTVKDTELFFNYLFHEILELVDLDLKSANNKDGCPQFHIMPRFVRELKDNGKELLPMYRVLE
;
A
#
# COMPACT_ATOMS: atom_id res chain seq x y z
N CYS A 1 58.90 -34.08 -57.72
CA CYS A 1 59.96 -33.20 -58.23
C CYS A 1 59.82 -31.82 -57.60
N SER A 2 60.96 -31.34 -57.09
CA SER A 2 61.36 -29.93 -56.95
C SER A 2 60.82 -29.10 -55.78
N HIS A 3 61.77 -28.83 -54.88
CA HIS A 3 61.81 -27.86 -53.79
C HIS A 3 61.60 -26.40 -54.21
N CYS A 4 61.14 -25.54 -53.28
CA CYS A 4 61.97 -24.51 -52.64
C CYS A 4 61.21 -23.71 -51.55
N ALA A 5 61.96 -23.19 -50.60
CA ALA A 5 61.58 -22.73 -49.26
C ALA A 5 61.27 -21.22 -49.14
N SER A 6 60.60 -20.78 -48.04
CA SER A 6 61.08 -19.77 -47.04
C SER A 6 59.93 -19.04 -46.29
N ASN A 7 59.78 -19.37 -45.00
CA ASN A 7 59.41 -18.59 -43.79
C ASN A 7 58.43 -17.39 -43.72
N PRO A 8 57.88 -17.09 -42.51
CA PRO A 8 56.50 -16.62 -42.30
C PRO A 8 56.36 -15.10 -42.09
N THR A 9 55.16 -14.58 -42.28
CA THR A 9 54.76 -13.24 -41.81
C THR A 9 53.48 -13.34 -40.98
N VAL A 10 53.63 -12.91 -39.72
CA VAL A 10 52.57 -12.71 -38.74
C VAL A 10 51.80 -11.44 -39.12
N SER A 11 50.47 -11.50 -39.18
CA SER A 11 49.62 -10.33 -38.91
C SER A 11 48.21 -10.81 -38.57
N SER A 12 47.91 -10.71 -37.28
CA SER A 12 46.63 -10.89 -36.62
C SER A 12 45.62 -9.84 -37.06
N GLY A 13 44.58 -10.24 -37.78
CA GLY A 13 43.36 -9.46 -37.96
C GLY A 13 42.39 -9.80 -36.84
N SER A 14 42.40 -9.00 -35.79
CA SER A 14 41.45 -9.05 -34.68
C SER A 14 40.09 -8.52 -35.12
N GLU A 15 39.08 -9.38 -35.12
CA GLU A 15 37.66 -8.98 -35.08
C GLU A 15 37.38 -8.44 -33.67
N SER A 16 37.36 -7.12 -33.51
CA SER A 16 36.86 -6.48 -32.30
C SER A 16 35.42 -6.03 -32.53
N SER A 17 34.48 -6.91 -32.19
CA SER A 17 33.10 -6.54 -31.89
C SER A 17 33.11 -5.60 -30.69
N SER A 18 32.81 -4.32 -30.93
CA SER A 18 32.65 -3.29 -29.92
C SER A 18 31.37 -3.56 -29.11
N ASP A 19 31.54 -4.15 -27.93
CA ASP A 19 30.49 -4.28 -26.93
C ASP A 19 30.42 -2.97 -26.12
N SER A 20 29.67 -2.00 -26.64
CA SER A 20 29.44 -0.70 -25.99
C SER A 20 28.24 -0.82 -25.05
N SER A 21 28.45 -1.39 -23.87
CA SER A 21 27.45 -1.45 -22.78
C SER A 21 27.71 -0.45 -21.64
N SER A 22 28.76 0.38 -21.74
CA SER A 22 29.20 1.25 -20.64
C SER A 22 28.57 2.65 -20.61
N GLY A 23 27.72 3.01 -21.57
CA GLY A 23 27.16 4.37 -21.67
C GLY A 23 25.74 4.54 -21.13
N GLU A 24 24.99 3.44 -20.97
CA GLU A 24 23.60 3.48 -20.49
C GLU A 24 23.54 3.48 -18.95
N GLU A 25 24.46 2.76 -18.29
CA GLU A 25 24.54 2.71 -16.82
C GLU A 25 24.96 4.06 -16.23
N ASP A 26 25.97 4.73 -16.80
CA ASP A 26 26.42 6.05 -16.36
C ASP A 26 25.31 7.12 -16.51
N ALA A 27 24.50 7.03 -17.57
CA ALA A 27 23.40 7.97 -17.81
C ALA A 27 22.20 7.74 -16.86
N GLU A 28 21.91 6.49 -16.49
CA GLU A 28 20.93 6.19 -15.43
C GLU A 28 21.46 6.61 -14.06
N GLU A 29 22.77 6.51 -13.83
CA GLU A 29 23.43 6.95 -12.60
C GLU A 29 23.35 8.49 -12.42
N ASP A 30 23.60 9.27 -13.47
CA ASP A 30 23.47 10.72 -13.38
C ASP A 30 22.00 11.17 -13.17
N ASN A 31 21.04 10.42 -13.72
CA ASN A 31 19.62 10.74 -13.60
C ASN A 31 19.06 10.53 -12.18
N TRP A 32 19.49 9.49 -11.44
CA TRP A 32 19.01 9.31 -10.05
C TRP A 32 19.55 10.37 -9.11
N MET A 33 20.81 10.78 -9.26
CA MET A 33 21.40 11.82 -8.41
C MET A 33 20.69 13.15 -8.60
N MET A 34 20.33 13.47 -9.86
CA MET A 34 19.57 14.68 -10.18
C MET A 34 18.17 14.64 -9.55
N GLU A 35 17.45 13.52 -9.66
CA GLU A 35 16.11 13.38 -9.09
C GLU A 35 16.12 13.49 -7.56
N LEU A 36 17.09 12.85 -6.90
CA LEU A 36 17.27 12.96 -5.46
C LEU A 36 17.50 14.42 -5.04
N GLN A 37 18.34 15.16 -5.77
CA GLN A 37 18.60 16.57 -5.50
C GLN A 37 17.36 17.45 -5.70
N LEU A 38 16.56 17.18 -6.73
CA LEU A 38 15.30 17.90 -6.96
C LEU A 38 14.35 17.73 -5.77
N LYS A 39 14.12 16.49 -5.33
CA LYS A 39 13.28 16.19 -4.15
C LYS A 39 13.85 16.78 -2.87
N GLN A 40 15.18 16.77 -2.72
CA GLN A 40 15.82 17.37 -1.56
C GLN A 40 15.65 18.89 -1.49
N ASN A 41 15.56 19.55 -2.65
CA ASN A 41 15.41 21.00 -2.79
C ASN A 41 13.95 21.46 -2.92
N HIS A 42 12.97 20.57 -2.68
CA HIS A 42 11.55 20.93 -2.76
C HIS A 42 11.24 22.12 -1.83
N PRO A 43 10.58 23.19 -2.31
CA PRO A 43 10.42 24.45 -1.57
C PRO A 43 9.64 24.28 -0.26
N ASP A 44 8.69 23.33 -0.22
CA ASP A 44 7.85 23.09 0.96
C ASP A 44 8.44 22.06 1.94
N ARG A 45 9.68 21.58 1.69
CA ARG A 45 10.30 20.54 2.51
C ARG A 45 10.61 21.04 3.92
N LEU A 46 10.02 20.37 4.92
CA LEU A 46 10.18 20.76 6.32
C LEU A 46 11.51 20.31 6.95
N HIS A 47 12.12 19.22 6.46
CA HIS A 47 13.35 18.67 7.03
C HIS A 47 14.15 17.82 6.03
N PRO A 48 15.51 17.79 6.09
CA PRO A 48 16.36 17.00 5.18
C PRO A 48 16.18 15.47 5.20
N GLU A 49 15.47 14.93 6.18
CA GLU A 49 15.15 13.49 6.27
C GLU A 49 13.69 13.19 5.89
N LEU A 50 12.88 14.23 5.67
CA LEU A 50 11.49 14.09 5.23
C LEU A 50 11.42 14.09 3.71
N TRP A 51 10.51 13.28 3.19
CA TRP A 51 10.24 13.09 1.78
C TRP A 51 8.74 13.18 1.56
N PHE A 52 8.33 13.78 0.45
CA PHE A 52 6.94 13.76 -0.01
C PHE A 52 6.68 12.49 -0.80
N ASN A 53 5.44 11.99 -0.74
CA ASN A 53 5.04 10.84 -1.54
C ASN A 53 4.45 11.31 -2.87
N ASP A 54 5.21 11.16 -3.94
CA ASP A 54 4.75 11.44 -5.31
C ASP A 54 4.17 10.18 -5.95
N LYS A 55 3.04 10.32 -6.64
CA LYS A 55 2.33 9.18 -7.23
C LYS A 55 3.19 8.48 -8.30
N GLY A 56 3.40 7.18 -8.12
CA GLY A 56 4.18 6.37 -9.05
C GLY A 56 5.68 6.56 -8.94
N GLU A 57 6.15 7.18 -7.86
CA GLU A 57 7.57 7.44 -7.61
C GLU A 57 8.02 6.90 -6.25
N MET A 58 9.31 6.60 -6.18
CA MET A 58 10.08 6.38 -4.98
C MET A 58 10.94 7.62 -4.70
N ASN A 59 11.75 7.57 -3.64
CA ASN A 59 12.66 8.67 -3.32
C ASN A 59 13.77 8.86 -4.36
N ASP A 60 14.08 7.82 -5.14
CA ASP A 60 15.16 7.73 -6.11
C ASP A 60 14.66 7.64 -7.57
N GLY A 61 13.40 8.03 -7.83
CA GLY A 61 12.80 8.11 -9.16
C GLY A 61 11.59 7.18 -9.33
N PRO A 62 11.27 6.69 -10.54
CA PRO A 62 10.00 6.02 -10.79
C PRO A 62 9.88 4.67 -10.07
N LEU A 63 8.71 4.41 -9.48
CA LEU A 63 8.36 3.15 -8.80
C LEU A 63 8.46 1.93 -9.73
N CYS A 64 8.25 2.13 -11.03
CA CYS A 64 8.27 1.05 -12.02
C CYS A 64 8.98 1.46 -13.31
N ARG A 65 10.02 0.69 -13.65
CA ARG A 65 10.78 0.81 -14.93
C ARG A 65 10.32 -0.18 -16.01
N CYS A 66 9.23 -0.92 -15.77
CA CYS A 66 8.72 -1.85 -16.78
C CYS A 66 8.21 -1.11 -18.03
N SER A 67 8.30 -1.77 -19.18
CA SER A 67 7.69 -1.29 -20.43
C SER A 67 6.17 -1.09 -20.30
N SER A 68 5.58 -0.23 -21.12
CA SER A 68 4.12 -0.02 -21.13
C SER A 68 3.31 -1.30 -21.36
N LYS A 69 3.87 -2.27 -22.11
CA LYS A 69 3.23 -3.58 -22.31
C LYS A 69 3.25 -4.40 -21.02
N SER A 70 4.39 -4.42 -20.32
CA SER A 70 4.57 -5.16 -19.08
C SER A 70 3.74 -4.60 -17.92
N ARG A 71 3.50 -3.28 -17.87
CA ARG A 71 2.66 -2.61 -16.86
C ARG A 71 1.18 -3.03 -16.89
N ARG A 72 0.71 -3.63 -18.00
CA ARG A 72 -0.67 -4.12 -18.15
C ARG A 72 -0.91 -5.47 -17.48
N SER A 73 0.06 -5.99 -16.75
CA SER A 73 -0.06 -7.27 -16.04
C SER A 73 0.84 -7.31 -14.81
N GLY A 74 0.52 -8.18 -13.87
CA GLY A 74 1.38 -8.52 -12.74
C GLY A 74 0.96 -7.86 -11.43
N ILE A 75 1.15 -8.63 -10.35
CA ILE A 75 0.71 -8.28 -9.00
C ILE A 75 1.38 -7.02 -8.45
N ARG A 76 2.57 -6.64 -8.94
CA ARG A 76 3.26 -5.40 -8.55
C ARG A 76 2.64 -4.14 -9.16
N HIS A 77 1.75 -4.30 -10.14
CA HIS A 77 0.97 -3.22 -10.75
C HIS A 77 -0.49 -3.26 -10.28
N ASN A 78 -0.77 -3.94 -9.16
CA ASN A 78 -2.11 -4.17 -8.60
C ASN A 78 -3.06 -4.93 -9.56
N ILE A 79 -2.52 -5.77 -10.44
CA ILE A 79 -3.32 -6.60 -11.36
C ILE A 79 -3.33 -8.04 -10.85
N TYR A 80 -4.45 -8.42 -10.23
CA TYR A 80 -4.68 -9.74 -9.67
C TYR A 80 -5.58 -10.56 -10.60
N ALA A 81 -5.14 -11.78 -10.93
CA ALA A 81 -5.89 -12.64 -11.84
C ALA A 81 -7.19 -13.12 -11.18
N GLY A 82 -8.31 -12.96 -11.88
CA GLY A 82 -9.64 -13.31 -11.37
C GLY A 82 -10.25 -12.26 -10.44
N GLU A 83 -9.60 -11.11 -10.25
CA GLU A 83 -10.23 -9.99 -9.57
C GLU A 83 -11.19 -9.27 -10.53
N ASP A 84 -12.47 -9.31 -10.17
CA ASP A 84 -13.54 -8.64 -10.90
C ASP A 84 -13.86 -7.26 -10.29
N GLU A 85 -14.62 -6.47 -11.06
CA GLU A 85 -15.18 -5.22 -10.60
C GLU A 85 -16.22 -5.44 -9.50
N GLN A 86 -16.25 -4.53 -8.52
CA GLN A 86 -17.27 -4.56 -7.47
C GLN A 86 -18.40 -3.59 -7.77
N ALA A 87 -19.62 -4.11 -7.76
CA ALA A 87 -20.81 -3.28 -7.87
C ALA A 87 -20.88 -2.28 -6.71
N PHE A 88 -21.34 -1.06 -6.99
CA PHE A 88 -21.46 -0.03 -5.97
C PHE A 88 -22.35 -0.47 -4.81
N CYS A 89 -21.84 -0.28 -3.59
CA CYS A 89 -22.65 -0.29 -2.38
C CYS A 89 -23.59 0.93 -2.36
N ASN A 90 -24.68 0.85 -1.58
CA ASN A 90 -25.48 2.04 -1.28
C ASN A 90 -24.71 2.93 -0.29
N PRO A 91 -24.29 4.14 -0.69
CA PRO A 91 -23.41 4.99 0.14
C PRO A 91 -24.04 5.37 1.48
N ASP A 92 -25.37 5.50 1.54
CA ASP A 92 -26.09 6.03 2.70
C ASP A 92 -26.49 4.94 3.72
N THR A 93 -25.98 3.71 3.57
CA THR A 93 -26.27 2.58 4.46
C THR A 93 -25.01 1.79 4.79
N ASN A 94 -25.06 0.90 5.79
CA ASN A 94 -23.94 0.02 6.14
C ASN A 94 -23.80 -1.23 5.27
N ASN A 95 -24.75 -1.48 4.35
CA ASN A 95 -24.79 -2.65 3.45
C ASN A 95 -24.53 -4.00 4.18
N ALA A 96 -25.03 -4.16 5.41
CA ALA A 96 -24.78 -5.34 6.24
C ALA A 96 -25.27 -6.67 5.66
N ASP A 97 -26.14 -6.62 4.64
CA ASP A 97 -26.62 -7.77 3.86
C ASP A 97 -25.61 -8.24 2.81
N LYS A 98 -24.61 -7.42 2.46
CA LYS A 98 -23.64 -7.67 1.38
C LYS A 98 -22.19 -7.64 1.84
N LEU A 99 -21.91 -6.98 2.96
CA LEU A 99 -20.56 -6.82 3.48
C LEU A 99 -20.26 -7.81 4.60
N TYR A 100 -19.08 -8.41 4.53
CA TYR A 100 -18.52 -9.30 5.54
C TYR A 100 -17.50 -8.54 6.39
N HIS A 101 -17.66 -8.58 7.70
CA HIS A 101 -16.89 -7.75 8.64
C HIS A 101 -15.81 -8.56 9.36
N TYR A 102 -14.60 -8.01 9.35
CA TYR A 102 -13.43 -8.56 10.03
C TYR A 102 -12.74 -7.49 10.86
N ARG A 103 -12.56 -7.73 12.15
CA ARG A 103 -11.68 -6.89 12.98
C ARG A 103 -10.23 -7.27 12.71
N VAL A 104 -9.41 -6.27 12.37
CA VAL A 104 -7.99 -6.44 12.10
C VAL A 104 -7.19 -6.12 13.36
N THR A 105 -6.29 -7.04 13.74
CA THR A 105 -5.40 -6.90 14.89
C THR A 105 -3.99 -7.34 14.55
N VAL A 106 -3.02 -6.85 15.33
CA VAL A 106 -1.60 -7.15 15.12
C VAL A 106 -1.01 -7.77 16.38
N SER A 107 -0.26 -8.86 16.22
CA SER A 107 0.42 -9.56 17.30
C SER A 107 1.91 -9.77 16.98
N PRO A 108 2.85 -9.48 17.89
CA PRO A 108 2.64 -8.94 19.24
C PRO A 108 2.24 -7.45 19.21
N PRO A 109 1.58 -6.92 20.26
CA PRO A 109 1.12 -5.53 20.29
C PRO A 109 2.22 -4.52 20.69
N THR A 110 3.50 -4.91 20.58
CA THR A 110 4.66 -4.19 21.15
C THR A 110 4.73 -2.71 20.78
N ASN A 111 4.44 -2.36 19.52
CA ASN A 111 4.46 -0.97 19.04
C ASN A 111 3.07 -0.34 18.94
N PHE A 112 2.03 -1.06 19.37
CA PHE A 112 0.65 -0.61 19.33
C PHE A 112 0.13 -0.22 20.72
N LEU A 113 0.76 -0.71 21.79
CA LEU A 113 0.53 -0.23 23.15
C LEU A 113 1.34 1.04 23.40
N ILE A 114 0.69 2.19 23.17
CA ILE A 114 1.30 3.51 23.38
C ILE A 114 0.76 4.16 24.65
N ASN A 115 1.62 4.93 25.32
CA ASN A 115 1.27 5.62 26.59
C ASN A 115 0.22 6.73 26.40
N LYS A 116 0.00 7.18 25.16
CA LYS A 116 -0.96 8.22 24.80
C LYS A 116 -1.77 7.74 23.59
N PRO A 117 -2.78 6.88 23.78
CA PRO A 117 -3.62 6.43 22.68
C PRO A 117 -4.47 7.59 22.14
N THR A 118 -4.97 7.45 20.91
CA THR A 118 -5.98 8.36 20.37
C THR A 118 -7.31 8.08 21.09
N VAL A 119 -7.87 9.11 21.72
CA VAL A 119 -9.11 9.03 22.50
C VAL A 119 -10.10 10.05 21.97
N ILE A 120 -11.37 9.63 21.86
CA ILE A 120 -12.50 10.52 21.60
C ILE A 120 -13.40 10.48 22.83
N GLU A 121 -13.73 11.65 23.38
CA GLU A 121 -14.69 11.77 24.47
C GLU A 121 -16.10 11.97 23.89
N HIS A 122 -17.05 11.14 24.31
CA HIS A 122 -18.45 11.25 23.93
C HIS A 122 -19.35 10.87 25.11
N ASP A 123 -20.34 11.71 25.43
CA ASP A 123 -21.28 11.51 26.55
C ASP A 123 -20.58 11.24 27.92
N ASN A 124 -19.50 11.98 28.19
CA ASN A 124 -18.63 11.81 29.37
C ASN A 124 -17.99 10.41 29.48
N GLN A 125 -17.79 9.75 28.33
CA GLN A 125 -17.12 8.47 28.23
C GLN A 125 -15.96 8.57 27.24
N GLU A 126 -14.85 7.93 27.58
CA GLU A 126 -13.67 7.86 26.72
C GLU A 126 -13.77 6.62 25.81
N PHE A 127 -13.60 6.84 24.51
CA PHE A 127 -13.48 5.78 23.51
C PHE A 127 -12.06 5.78 22.95
N ILE A 128 -11.38 4.64 23.06
CA ILE A 128 -9.97 4.47 22.74
C ILE A 128 -9.82 3.80 21.39
N PHE A 129 -8.89 4.27 20.55
CA PHE A 129 -8.57 3.63 19.29
C PHE A 129 -8.08 2.18 19.49
N GLU A 130 -8.74 1.22 18.82
CA GLU A 130 -8.46 -0.22 18.88
C GLU A 130 -8.28 -0.82 17.47
N GLY A 131 -7.61 -0.08 16.58
CA GLY A 131 -7.32 -0.54 15.22
C GLY A 131 -8.49 -0.35 14.27
N PHE A 132 -8.63 -1.28 13.32
CA PHE A 132 -9.53 -1.12 12.18
C PHE A 132 -10.46 -2.30 12.00
N SER A 133 -11.66 -2.00 11.51
CA SER A 133 -12.58 -2.96 10.90
C SER A 133 -12.37 -2.95 9.39
N LEU A 134 -12.33 -4.14 8.79
CA LEU A 134 -12.25 -4.37 7.36
C LEU A 134 -13.60 -4.96 6.91
N PHE A 135 -14.16 -4.42 5.83
CA PHE A 135 -15.36 -4.95 5.21
C PHE A 135 -15.05 -5.43 3.80
N SER A 136 -15.42 -6.66 3.48
CA SER A 136 -15.24 -7.25 2.15
C SER A 136 -16.59 -7.54 1.50
N HIS A 137 -16.65 -7.48 0.17
CA HIS A 137 -17.83 -7.84 -0.63
C HIS A 137 -18.05 -9.37 -0.70
N HIS A 138 -17.06 -10.15 -0.27
CA HIS A 138 -17.11 -11.61 -0.25
C HIS A 138 -16.55 -12.13 1.08
N PRO A 139 -17.01 -13.31 1.55
CA PRO A 139 -16.43 -13.91 2.74
C PRO A 139 -14.98 -14.29 2.46
N LEU A 140 -14.07 -13.90 3.35
CA LEU A 140 -12.68 -14.33 3.29
C LEU A 140 -12.62 -15.83 3.59
N GLU A 141 -12.02 -16.58 2.68
CA GLU A 141 -11.69 -17.99 2.93
C GLU A 141 -10.60 -18.10 4.02
N LYS A 142 -10.21 -19.34 4.35
CA LYS A 142 -9.06 -19.57 5.25
C LYS A 142 -7.77 -19.17 4.55
N LEU A 143 -7.45 -17.87 4.58
CA LEU A 143 -6.21 -17.32 4.05
C LEU A 143 -5.04 -17.74 4.95
N PRO A 144 -3.84 -17.94 4.37
CA PRO A 144 -2.65 -18.20 5.16
C PRO A 144 -2.35 -17.04 6.12
N THR A 145 -1.70 -17.35 7.23
CA THR A 145 -1.31 -16.34 8.22
C THR A 145 -0.42 -15.27 7.58
N CYS A 146 -0.87 -14.01 7.65
CA CYS A 146 -0.09 -12.88 7.16
C CYS A 146 0.95 -12.49 8.22
N LYS A 147 2.24 -12.58 7.85
CA LYS A 147 3.36 -12.19 8.71
C LYS A 147 4.18 -11.11 8.03
N VAL A 148 4.53 -10.08 8.78
CA VAL A 148 5.30 -8.92 8.29
C VAL A 148 6.38 -8.59 9.31
N ILE A 149 7.60 -8.33 8.84
CA ILE A 149 8.70 -7.90 9.71
C ILE A 149 8.80 -6.38 9.63
N ARG A 150 8.67 -5.70 10.77
CA ARG A 150 8.86 -4.25 10.90
C ARG A 150 9.51 -3.96 12.25
N PHE A 151 10.37 -2.94 12.32
CA PHE A 151 11.14 -2.63 13.55
C PHE A 151 11.91 -3.83 14.12
N ASN A 152 12.40 -4.72 13.25
CA ASN A 152 13.04 -5.99 13.61
C ASN A 152 12.16 -6.93 14.46
N ILE A 153 10.84 -6.74 14.43
CA ILE A 153 9.85 -7.59 15.08
C ILE A 153 9.00 -8.24 13.99
N GLN A 154 8.81 -9.55 14.09
CA GLN A 154 7.88 -10.26 13.23
C GLN A 154 6.47 -10.12 13.80
N TYR A 155 5.63 -9.36 13.12
CA TYR A 155 4.21 -9.25 13.41
C TYR A 155 3.41 -10.27 12.62
N THR A 156 2.28 -10.65 13.20
CA THR A 156 1.22 -11.42 12.58
C THR A 156 -0.01 -10.54 12.50
N ILE A 157 -0.55 -10.36 11.29
CA ILE A 157 -1.83 -9.69 11.08
C ILE A 157 -2.92 -10.75 11.20
N VAL A 158 -3.84 -10.51 12.14
CA VAL A 158 -4.96 -11.40 12.45
C VAL A 158 -6.26 -10.69 12.11
N TYR A 159 -7.10 -11.34 11.32
CA TYR A 159 -8.45 -10.89 11.02
C TYR A 159 -9.45 -11.82 11.73
N ILE A 160 -10.39 -11.24 12.47
CA ILE A 160 -11.37 -11.98 13.27
C ILE A 160 -12.75 -11.59 12.76
N GLU A 161 -13.51 -12.57 12.25
CA GLU A 161 -14.87 -12.35 11.79
C GLU A 161 -15.76 -11.90 12.95
N GLU A 162 -16.50 -10.81 12.74
CA GLU A 162 -17.40 -10.22 13.73
C GLU A 162 -18.71 -9.78 13.04
N LYS A 163 -19.77 -9.57 13.83
CA LYS A 163 -21.02 -9.01 13.29
C LYS A 163 -20.78 -7.60 12.75
N VAL A 164 -21.41 -7.26 11.63
CA VAL A 164 -21.37 -5.90 11.06
C VAL A 164 -21.97 -4.91 12.08
N PRO A 165 -21.26 -3.82 12.44
CA PRO A 165 -21.79 -2.80 13.33
C PRO A 165 -22.86 -1.93 12.63
N ASN A 166 -23.78 -1.35 13.39
CA ASN A 166 -24.87 -0.52 12.83
C ASN A 166 -24.49 0.96 12.66
N GLY A 167 -23.51 1.46 13.42
CA GLY A 167 -23.23 2.89 13.56
C GLY A 167 -22.38 3.52 12.45
N PHE A 168 -22.50 3.10 11.20
CA PHE A 168 -21.75 3.67 10.08
C PHE A 168 -22.53 3.58 8.76
N THR A 169 -22.12 4.38 7.78
CA THR A 169 -22.50 4.24 6.36
C THR A 169 -21.27 3.97 5.52
N VAL A 170 -21.43 3.40 4.32
CA VAL A 170 -20.30 3.20 3.39
C VAL A 170 -19.63 4.54 3.05
N LYS A 171 -20.40 5.61 2.89
CA LYS A 171 -19.86 6.96 2.68
C LYS A 171 -18.96 7.45 3.82
N ASP A 172 -19.30 7.13 5.07
CA ASP A 172 -18.45 7.48 6.22
C ASP A 172 -17.07 6.84 6.11
N THR A 173 -17.02 5.58 5.67
CA THR A 173 -15.75 4.86 5.48
C THR A 173 -14.92 5.45 4.34
N GLU A 174 -15.56 5.92 3.27
CA GLU A 174 -14.89 6.55 2.13
C GLU A 174 -14.33 7.93 2.51
N LEU A 175 -15.12 8.76 3.21
CA LEU A 175 -14.67 10.07 3.70
C LEU A 175 -13.48 9.92 4.65
N PHE A 176 -13.58 9.00 5.61
CA PHE A 176 -12.46 8.70 6.51
C PHE A 176 -11.25 8.18 5.75
N PHE A 177 -11.45 7.29 4.77
CA PHE A 177 -10.36 6.70 4.01
C PHE A 177 -9.59 7.77 3.24
N ASN A 178 -10.30 8.64 2.53
CA ASN A 178 -9.70 9.74 1.77
C ASN A 178 -8.97 10.72 2.70
N TYR A 179 -9.61 11.12 3.81
CA TYR A 179 -8.97 12.01 4.77
C TYR A 179 -7.69 11.38 5.36
N LEU A 180 -7.78 10.21 5.98
CA LEU A 180 -6.63 9.64 6.68
C LEU A 180 -5.57 9.09 5.72
N PHE A 181 -5.94 8.21 4.79
CA PHE A 181 -4.94 7.47 4.00
C PHE A 181 -4.43 8.29 2.81
N HIS A 182 -5.25 9.17 2.22
CA HIS A 182 -4.83 9.96 1.08
C HIS A 182 -4.30 11.34 1.49
N GLU A 183 -5.04 12.10 2.30
CA GLU A 183 -4.65 13.49 2.63
C GLU A 183 -3.60 13.54 3.76
N ILE A 184 -3.80 12.81 4.86
CA ILE A 184 -2.91 12.90 6.03
C ILE A 184 -1.65 12.01 5.88
N LEU A 185 -1.81 10.77 5.43
CA LEU A 185 -0.72 9.80 5.32
C LEU A 185 -0.07 9.74 3.93
N GLU A 186 -0.64 10.44 2.94
CA GLU A 186 -0.12 10.51 1.56
C GLU A 186 0.16 9.13 0.94
N LEU A 187 -0.71 8.13 1.15
CA LEU A 187 -0.57 6.81 0.53
C LEU A 187 -1.05 6.82 -0.93
N VAL A 188 -0.38 7.62 -1.76
CA VAL A 188 -0.82 7.99 -3.13
C VAL A 188 -0.93 6.83 -4.14
N ASP A 189 -0.22 5.73 -3.90
CA ASP A 189 -0.26 4.51 -4.72
C ASP A 189 -1.11 3.39 -4.10
N LEU A 190 -1.74 3.63 -2.94
CA LEU A 190 -2.69 2.69 -2.35
C LEU A 190 -4.03 2.79 -3.08
N ASP A 191 -4.26 1.87 -4.00
CA ASP A 191 -5.50 1.77 -4.76
C ASP A 191 -6.24 0.48 -4.41
N LEU A 192 -7.38 0.61 -3.75
CA LEU A 192 -8.24 -0.51 -3.37
C LEU A 192 -9.25 -0.87 -4.46
N LYS A 193 -9.26 -0.20 -5.61
CA LYS A 193 -10.15 -0.52 -6.74
C LYS A 193 -9.47 -1.48 -7.72
N SER A 194 -10.30 -2.27 -8.40
CA SER A 194 -9.83 -3.14 -9.48
C SER A 194 -8.96 -2.41 -10.50
N ALA A 195 -7.91 -3.06 -10.98
CA ALA A 195 -7.04 -2.49 -12.00
C ALA A 195 -7.75 -2.28 -13.34
N ASN A 196 -8.74 -3.11 -13.66
CA ASN A 196 -9.41 -3.10 -14.96
C ASN A 196 -10.60 -2.12 -15.01
N ASN A 197 -11.19 -1.80 -13.86
CA ASN A 197 -12.28 -0.84 -13.78
C ASN A 197 -12.20 0.00 -12.50
N LYS A 198 -12.07 1.32 -12.67
CA LYS A 198 -12.05 2.30 -11.57
C LYS A 198 -13.46 2.85 -11.24
N ASP A 199 -14.44 2.56 -12.08
CA ASP A 199 -15.84 2.91 -11.92
C ASP A 199 -16.59 1.79 -11.18
N GLY A 200 -16.14 1.52 -9.95
CA GLY A 200 -16.74 0.53 -9.05
C GLY A 200 -16.43 0.83 -7.59
N CYS A 201 -16.98 -0.01 -6.71
CA CYS A 201 -16.68 -0.02 -5.28
C CYS A 201 -15.21 -0.42 -5.05
N PRO A 202 -14.52 0.06 -4.01
CA PRO A 202 -13.26 -0.54 -3.60
C PRO A 202 -13.47 -2.01 -3.18
N GLN A 203 -12.45 -2.85 -3.34
CA GLN A 203 -12.49 -4.27 -2.94
C GLN A 203 -12.77 -4.42 -1.44
N PHE A 204 -12.31 -3.45 -0.64
CA PHE A 204 -12.50 -3.40 0.80
C PHE A 204 -12.89 -2.00 1.28
N HIS A 205 -13.73 -1.93 2.30
CA HIS A 205 -13.92 -0.71 3.10
C HIS A 205 -13.19 -0.83 4.43
N ILE A 206 -12.66 0.29 4.92
CA ILE A 206 -11.89 0.35 6.17
C ILE A 206 -12.56 1.35 7.10
N MET A 207 -12.78 0.96 8.35
CA MET A 207 -13.38 1.82 9.37
C MET A 207 -12.53 1.80 10.64
N PRO A 208 -12.17 2.96 11.23
CA PRO A 208 -11.47 3.02 12.50
C PRO A 208 -12.36 2.48 13.61
N ARG A 209 -11.75 1.91 14.66
CA ARG A 209 -12.47 1.46 15.84
C ARG A 209 -12.09 2.30 17.03
N PHE A 210 -13.07 3.00 17.60
CA PHE A 210 -12.96 3.65 18.89
C PHE A 210 -13.89 2.92 19.85
N VAL A 211 -13.33 2.29 20.88
CA VAL A 211 -14.06 1.36 21.75
C VAL A 211 -14.03 1.79 23.19
N ARG A 212 -15.06 1.38 23.93
CA ARG A 212 -15.11 1.44 25.38
C ARG A 212 -15.45 0.07 25.94
N GLU A 213 -14.74 -0.31 26.98
CA GLU A 213 -15.01 -1.55 27.72
C GLU A 213 -16.25 -1.37 28.61
N LEU A 214 -17.17 -2.34 28.57
CA LEU A 214 -18.35 -2.40 29.42
C LEU A 214 -18.11 -3.34 30.60
N LYS A 215 -18.93 -3.20 31.66
CA LYS A 215 -18.79 -3.96 32.92
C LYS A 215 -18.85 -5.48 32.76
N ASP A 216 -19.46 -5.97 31.68
CA ASP A 216 -19.66 -7.40 31.40
C ASP A 216 -18.66 -7.96 30.36
N ASN A 217 -17.47 -7.36 30.23
CA ASN A 217 -16.50 -7.65 29.15
C ASN A 217 -17.05 -7.46 27.73
N GLY A 218 -18.17 -6.75 27.59
CA GLY A 218 -18.66 -6.27 26.31
C GLY A 218 -17.85 -5.07 25.85
N LYS A 219 -17.85 -4.82 24.54
CA LYS A 219 -17.30 -3.59 23.97
C LYS A 219 -18.39 -2.80 23.31
N GLU A 220 -18.36 -1.49 23.54
CA GLU A 220 -19.16 -0.52 22.81
C GLU A 220 -18.28 0.14 21.75
N LEU A 221 -18.78 0.23 20.52
CA LEU A 221 -18.11 0.90 19.41
C LEU A 221 -18.72 2.28 19.20
N LEU A 222 -17.88 3.32 19.14
CA LEU A 222 -18.31 4.67 18.82
C LEU A 222 -18.82 4.73 17.37
N PRO A 223 -19.99 5.33 17.11
CA PRO A 223 -20.52 5.45 15.76
C PRO A 223 -19.69 6.43 14.91
N MET A 224 -19.60 6.17 13.60
CA MET A 224 -18.74 6.91 12.67
C MET A 224 -19.08 8.38 12.53
N TYR A 225 -20.35 8.78 12.71
CA TYR A 225 -20.72 10.19 12.65
C TYR A 225 -20.00 11.04 13.72
N ARG A 226 -19.63 10.44 14.87
CA ARG A 226 -18.81 11.09 15.91
C ARG A 226 -17.31 11.06 15.62
N VAL A 227 -16.86 10.09 14.83
CA VAL A 227 -15.46 10.02 14.40
C VAL A 227 -15.16 11.07 13.33
N LEU A 228 -16.18 11.44 12.53
CA LEU A 228 -16.09 12.41 11.44
C LEU A 228 -16.41 13.86 11.84
N GLU A 229 -16.83 14.09 13.08
CA GLU A 229 -17.10 15.43 13.64
C GLU A 229 -15.81 16.20 13.96
#